data_AF-A0A8H6TIJ6-F1
#
_entry.id   AF-A0A8H6TIJ6-F1
#
_cell.length_a   1.000
_cell.length_b   1.000
_cell.length_c   1.000
_cell.angle_alpha   90.00
_cell.angle_beta   90.00
_cell.angle_gamma   90.00
#
_symmetry.space_group_name_H-M   'P 1'
#
loop_
_entity.id
_entity.type
_entity.pdbx_description
1 polymer ?
#
loop_
_entity_poly.entity_id
_entity_poly.type
_entity_poly.pdbx_seq_one_letter_code
_entity_poly.pdbx_strand_id
1 'polypeptide(L)'
;MKFSAAVLTSVLFALSASAAPAASIETRDLTGDVTNFFNSIGGFGVQANVDNQGGSCTSPFAPAGARIPCSCPPDQGAFISTVVNNVNAGHVISGNGAGTPLSFPGDSTDRLFAFRDTLQGMLCPIVSTAWADLLPH
;
A
#
# COMPACT_ATOMS: atom_id res chain seq x y z
N MET A 1 68.97 -51.98 16.13
CA MET A 1 68.85 -50.96 15.08
C MET A 1 67.39 -50.58 14.95
N LYS A 2 67.12 -49.27 14.96
CA LYS A 2 65.79 -48.66 15.15
C LYS A 2 65.43 -47.98 13.83
N PHE A 3 64.28 -48.30 13.25
CA PHE A 3 63.75 -47.56 12.11
C PHE A 3 62.35 -47.05 12.43
N SER A 4 62.30 -45.74 12.66
CA SER A 4 61.11 -44.90 12.72
C SER A 4 60.70 -44.52 11.29
N ALA A 5 59.40 -44.43 11.02
CA ALA A 5 58.84 -43.44 10.09
C ALA A 5 57.31 -43.40 10.24
N ALA A 6 56.82 -42.28 10.76
CA ALA A 6 55.42 -41.88 10.74
C ALA A 6 55.13 -41.14 9.44
N VAL A 7 53.95 -41.32 8.84
CA VAL A 7 53.43 -40.41 7.79
C VAL A 7 51.95 -40.17 8.04
N LEU A 8 51.66 -39.06 8.73
CA LEU A 8 50.35 -38.42 8.82
C LEU A 8 50.16 -37.57 7.57
N THR A 9 49.12 -37.84 6.78
CA THR A 9 48.72 -37.00 5.63
C THR A 9 47.39 -36.32 5.93
N SER A 10 47.46 -35.04 6.30
CA SER A 10 46.32 -34.15 6.47
C SER A 10 46.01 -33.46 5.14
N VAL A 11 44.82 -33.72 4.59
CA VAL A 11 44.29 -33.06 3.38
C VAL A 11 43.65 -31.73 3.78
N LEU A 12 44.23 -30.62 3.31
CA LEU A 12 43.67 -29.27 3.42
C LEU A 12 42.76 -29.01 2.23
N PHE A 13 41.44 -28.94 2.46
CA PHE A 13 40.45 -28.55 1.47
C PHE A 13 40.28 -27.02 1.53
N ALA A 14 40.85 -26.30 0.57
CA ALA A 14 40.66 -24.85 0.44
C ALA A 14 39.36 -24.57 -0.33
N LEU A 15 38.30 -24.18 0.39
CA LEU A 15 37.06 -23.67 -0.20
C LEU A 15 37.30 -22.23 -0.68
N SER A 16 37.34 -22.04 -1.99
CA SER A 16 37.31 -20.72 -2.63
C SER A 16 35.86 -20.22 -2.66
N ALA A 17 35.56 -19.20 -1.86
CA ALA A 17 34.28 -18.50 -1.91
C ALA A 17 34.39 -17.35 -2.93
N SER A 18 33.80 -17.51 -4.10
CA SER A 18 33.59 -16.43 -5.05
C SER A 18 32.45 -15.53 -4.56
N ALA A 19 32.80 -14.34 -4.07
CA ALA A 19 31.84 -13.30 -3.71
C ALA A 19 31.22 -12.73 -5.00
N ALA A 20 29.97 -13.10 -5.29
CA ALA A 20 29.14 -12.40 -6.26
C ALA A 20 28.75 -11.02 -5.69
N PRO A 21 28.71 -9.94 -6.49
CA PRO A 21 28.24 -8.66 -6.02
C PRO A 21 26.75 -8.79 -5.71
N ALA A 22 26.36 -8.48 -4.48
CA ALA A 22 24.97 -8.30 -4.11
C ALA A 22 24.42 -7.14 -4.96
N ALA A 23 23.56 -7.46 -5.93
CA ALA A 23 22.71 -6.46 -6.54
C ALA A 23 21.90 -5.81 -5.42
N SER A 24 22.04 -4.50 -5.26
CA SER A 24 21.24 -3.71 -4.34
C SER A 24 19.77 -3.90 -4.74
N ILE A 25 19.05 -4.72 -4.00
CA ILE A 25 17.58 -4.72 -4.07
C ILE A 25 17.20 -3.37 -3.48
N GLU A 26 16.84 -2.41 -4.34
CA GLU A 26 16.20 -1.18 -3.91
C GLU A 26 14.88 -1.61 -3.26
N THR A 27 14.86 -1.64 -1.93
CA THR A 27 13.63 -1.81 -1.17
C THR A 27 12.72 -0.67 -1.57
N ARG A 28 11.75 -0.96 -2.45
CA ARG A 28 10.74 0.03 -2.84
C ARG A 28 10.04 0.48 -1.56
N ASP A 29 10.19 1.75 -1.24
CA ASP A 29 9.43 2.37 -0.16
C ASP A 29 7.96 2.42 -0.58
N LEU A 30 7.23 1.34 -0.28
CA LEU A 30 5.84 1.18 -0.65
C LEU A 30 4.97 2.29 -0.02
N THR A 31 5.29 2.66 1.23
CA THR A 31 4.60 3.76 1.90
C THR A 31 4.84 5.08 1.17
N GLY A 32 6.08 5.35 0.76
CA GLY A 32 6.42 6.50 -0.06
C GLY A 32 5.71 6.51 -1.42
N ASP A 33 5.70 5.39 -2.14
CA ASP A 33 5.01 5.26 -3.43
C ASP A 33 3.50 5.51 -3.30
N VAL A 34 2.84 4.85 -2.33
CA VAL A 34 1.41 5.06 -2.05
C VAL A 34 1.12 6.51 -1.67
N THR A 35 1.94 7.10 -0.79
CA THR A 35 1.77 8.50 -0.34
C THR A 35 1.97 9.48 -1.49
N ASN A 36 3.03 9.30 -2.29
CA ASN A 36 3.33 10.16 -3.43
C ASN A 36 2.22 10.10 -4.49
N PHE A 37 1.72 8.89 -4.78
CA PHE A 37 0.61 8.74 -5.71
C PHE A 37 -0.67 9.39 -5.17
N PHE A 38 -1.02 9.17 -3.89
CA PHE A 38 -2.16 9.80 -3.24
C PHE A 38 -2.13 11.33 -3.30
N ASN A 39 -0.96 11.93 -3.01
CA ASN A 39 -0.81 13.38 -3.08
C ASN A 39 -0.86 13.89 -4.53
N SER A 40 -0.29 13.14 -5.49
CA SER A 40 -0.28 13.49 -6.92
C SER A 40 -1.69 13.60 -7.52
N ILE A 41 -2.62 12.75 -7.06
CA ILE A 41 -4.03 12.75 -7.52
C ILE A 41 -4.94 13.69 -6.72
N GLY A 42 -4.38 14.56 -5.87
CA GLY A 42 -5.14 15.55 -5.08
C GLY A 42 -5.62 15.09 -3.70
N GLY A 43 -5.25 13.87 -3.28
CA GLY A 43 -5.61 13.33 -1.97
C GLY A 43 -7.12 13.29 -1.73
N PHE A 44 -7.57 13.53 -0.49
CA PHE A 44 -9.00 13.58 -0.22
C PHE A 44 -9.68 14.82 -0.80
N GLY A 45 -9.07 16.00 -0.71
CA GLY A 45 -9.71 17.26 -1.16
C GLY A 45 -11.09 17.57 -0.55
N VAL A 46 -11.53 16.80 0.45
CA VAL A 46 -12.70 17.01 1.30
C VAL A 46 -12.17 17.09 2.73
N GLN A 47 -12.76 17.95 3.55
CA GLN A 47 -12.45 18.02 4.97
C GLN A 47 -13.55 17.32 5.76
N ALA A 48 -13.17 16.47 6.72
CA ALA A 48 -14.12 15.77 7.57
C ALA A 48 -14.85 16.76 8.49
N ASN A 49 -16.11 16.45 8.79
CA ASN A 49 -16.91 17.15 9.79
C ASN A 49 -17.09 18.67 9.57
N VAL A 50 -17.07 19.16 8.32
CA VAL A 50 -17.17 20.61 8.02
C VAL A 50 -18.55 21.21 8.25
N ASP A 51 -19.62 20.47 7.96
CA ASP A 51 -21.01 20.95 8.02
C ASP A 51 -21.93 19.89 8.64
N ASN A 52 -21.55 19.43 9.82
CA ASN A 52 -22.22 18.32 10.50
C ASN A 52 -23.70 18.62 10.80
N GLN A 53 -24.59 18.01 10.03
CA GLN A 53 -26.03 18.00 10.25
C GLN A 53 -26.46 16.60 10.68
N GLY A 54 -26.41 16.34 11.99
CA GLY A 54 -26.84 15.05 12.56
C GLY A 54 -26.02 13.84 12.10
N GLY A 55 -24.72 14.03 11.86
CA GLY A 55 -23.79 12.99 11.40
C GLY A 55 -23.57 12.92 9.89
N SER A 56 -24.27 13.76 9.11
CA SER A 56 -24.17 13.81 7.65
C SER A 56 -23.61 15.15 7.16
N CYS A 57 -22.56 15.08 6.33
CA CYS A 57 -21.83 16.23 5.80
C CYS A 57 -21.97 16.32 4.27
N THR A 58 -21.73 17.50 3.71
CA THR A 58 -21.66 17.69 2.26
C THR A 58 -20.26 17.37 1.73
N SER A 59 -20.20 17.01 0.45
CA SER A 59 -18.94 16.89 -0.27
C SER A 59 -19.06 17.62 -1.61
N PRO A 60 -18.02 18.36 -2.04
CA PRO A 60 -17.99 18.99 -3.36
C PRO A 60 -17.99 17.98 -4.52
N PHE A 61 -17.64 16.72 -4.26
CA PHE A 61 -17.62 15.65 -5.27
C PHE A 61 -18.88 14.77 -5.23
N ALA A 62 -19.80 15.03 -4.31
CA ALA A 62 -21.07 14.32 -4.25
C ALA A 62 -22.11 14.98 -5.17
N PRO A 63 -23.06 14.21 -5.74
CA PRO A 63 -24.20 14.78 -6.45
C PRO A 63 -24.94 15.82 -5.60
N ALA A 64 -25.53 16.82 -6.25
CA ALA A 64 -26.27 17.87 -5.55
C ALA A 64 -27.34 17.28 -4.61
N GLY A 65 -27.25 17.64 -3.32
CA GLY A 65 -28.16 17.15 -2.27
C GLY A 65 -27.77 15.80 -1.65
N ALA A 66 -26.79 15.08 -2.19
CA ALA A 66 -26.24 13.89 -1.55
C ALA A 66 -25.37 14.26 -0.34
N ARG A 67 -25.38 13.40 0.69
CA ARG A 67 -24.59 13.57 1.90
C ARG A 67 -23.67 12.38 2.12
N ILE A 68 -22.53 12.65 2.74
CA ILE A 68 -21.56 11.65 3.17
C ILE A 68 -21.53 11.55 4.70
N PRO A 69 -21.06 10.45 5.29
CA PRO A 69 -20.79 10.42 6.72
C PRO A 69 -19.79 11.51 7.11
N CYS A 70 -20.04 12.26 8.19
CA CYS A 70 -19.14 13.33 8.62
C CYS A 70 -17.76 12.84 9.09
N SER A 71 -17.63 11.55 9.39
CA SER A 71 -16.35 10.90 9.65
C SER A 71 -15.51 10.67 8.39
N CYS A 72 -16.06 10.97 7.21
CA CYS A 72 -15.36 10.87 5.94
C CYS A 72 -14.91 12.27 5.46
N PRO A 73 -13.69 12.38 4.88
CA PRO A 73 -12.72 11.32 4.66
C PRO A 73 -12.10 10.76 5.96
N PRO A 74 -11.57 9.52 5.93
CA PRO A 74 -10.86 8.97 7.08
C PRO A 74 -9.57 9.74 7.35
N ASP A 75 -8.92 9.46 8.48
CA ASP A 75 -7.56 9.94 8.73
C ASP A 75 -6.61 9.48 7.61
N GLN A 76 -5.81 10.41 7.08
CA GLN A 76 -4.91 10.13 5.96
C GLN A 76 -3.86 9.09 6.33
N GLY A 77 -3.27 9.18 7.53
CA GLY A 77 -2.26 8.22 7.98
C GLY A 77 -2.84 6.80 8.09
N ALA A 78 -4.03 6.69 8.68
CA ALA A 78 -4.75 5.43 8.80
C ALA A 78 -5.13 4.84 7.43
N PHE A 79 -5.61 5.68 6.51
CA PHE A 79 -5.93 5.25 5.15
C PHE A 79 -4.70 4.73 4.40
N ILE A 80 -3.61 5.50 4.37
CA ILE A 80 -2.35 5.11 3.70
C ILE A 80 -1.80 3.82 4.31
N SER A 81 -1.79 3.71 5.64
CA SER A 81 -1.36 2.48 6.33
C SER A 81 -2.20 1.27 5.92
N THR A 82 -3.52 1.45 5.79
CA THR A 82 -4.43 0.38 5.38
C THR A 82 -4.22 -0.01 3.92
N VAL A 83 -4.00 0.95 3.02
CA VAL A 83 -3.65 0.68 1.62
C VAL A 83 -2.34 -0.12 1.55
N VAL A 84 -1.30 0.31 2.28
CA VAL A 84 -0.01 -0.39 2.33
C VAL A 84 -0.18 -1.83 2.82
N ASN A 85 -1.01 -2.06 3.83
CA ASN A 85 -1.31 -3.40 4.33
C ASN A 85 -2.03 -4.25 3.26
N ASN A 86 -3.06 -3.71 2.62
CA ASN A 86 -3.80 -4.41 1.56
C ASN A 86 -2.89 -4.74 0.36
N VAL A 87 -2.02 -3.80 -0.03
CA VAL A 87 -1.03 -4.02 -1.10
C VAL A 87 -0.04 -5.11 -0.73
N ASN A 88 0.51 -5.09 0.49
CA ASN A 88 1.40 -6.15 0.97
C ASN A 88 0.72 -7.52 1.00
N ALA A 89 -0.59 -7.57 1.26
CA ALA A 89 -1.39 -8.79 1.19
C ALA A 89 -1.79 -9.19 -0.25
N GLY A 90 -1.63 -8.28 -1.23
CA GLY A 90 -2.09 -8.46 -2.61
C GLY A 90 -3.61 -8.43 -2.77
N HIS A 91 -4.36 -8.09 -1.73
CA HIS A 91 -5.82 -8.01 -1.74
C HIS A 91 -6.31 -7.12 -0.58
N VAL A 92 -7.56 -6.65 -0.67
CA VAL A 92 -8.21 -5.95 0.44
C VAL A 92 -8.47 -6.92 1.59
N ILE A 93 -7.92 -6.61 2.77
CA ILE A 93 -7.93 -7.54 3.91
C ILE A 93 -9.26 -7.49 4.67
N SER A 94 -9.97 -6.35 4.69
CA SER A 94 -11.16 -6.15 5.53
C SER A 94 -12.21 -5.21 4.93
N GLY A 95 -13.43 -5.26 5.49
CA GLY A 95 -14.56 -4.41 5.11
C GLY A 95 -15.29 -4.89 3.85
N ASN A 96 -16.05 -3.99 3.21
CA ASN A 96 -16.96 -4.32 2.10
C ASN A 96 -16.28 -4.74 0.79
N GLY A 97 -14.94 -4.69 0.73
CA GLY A 97 -14.13 -5.14 -0.40
C GLY A 97 -13.24 -6.36 -0.09
N ALA A 98 -13.38 -7.00 1.07
CA ALA A 98 -12.48 -8.06 1.51
C ALA A 98 -12.33 -9.20 0.47
N GLY A 99 -11.09 -9.59 0.18
CA GLY A 99 -10.74 -10.58 -0.83
C GLY A 99 -10.59 -10.03 -2.24
N THR A 100 -10.88 -8.75 -2.49
CA THR A 100 -10.67 -8.13 -3.81
C THR A 100 -9.18 -8.03 -4.10
N PRO A 101 -8.68 -8.62 -5.21
CA PRO A 101 -7.26 -8.57 -5.55
C PRO A 101 -6.84 -7.14 -5.87
N LEU A 102 -5.62 -6.78 -5.46
CA LEU A 102 -5.04 -5.46 -5.72
C LEU A 102 -3.81 -5.58 -6.61
N SER A 103 -3.74 -4.72 -7.62
CA SER A 103 -2.58 -4.58 -8.49
C SER A 103 -1.73 -3.39 -8.05
N PHE A 104 -0.60 -3.66 -7.37
CA PHE A 104 0.37 -2.64 -6.99
C PHE A 104 1.82 -3.17 -7.05
N PRO A 105 2.79 -2.45 -7.65
CA PRO A 105 2.62 -1.23 -8.44
C PRO A 105 1.94 -1.54 -9.78
N GLY A 106 0.67 -1.15 -9.93
CA GLY A 106 -0.07 -1.24 -11.18
C GLY A 106 0.01 0.07 -11.97
N ASP A 107 -0.75 0.15 -13.05
CA ASP A 107 -1.01 1.40 -13.73
C ASP A 107 -1.80 2.39 -12.83
N SER A 108 -2.02 3.62 -13.28
CA SER A 108 -2.76 4.61 -12.50
C SER A 108 -4.18 4.15 -12.16
N THR A 109 -4.81 3.37 -13.05
CA THR A 109 -6.19 2.90 -12.90
C THR A 109 -6.29 1.84 -11.80
N ASP A 110 -5.41 0.85 -11.83
CA ASP A 110 -5.28 -0.19 -10.82
C ASP A 110 -5.02 0.40 -9.43
N ARG A 111 -4.15 1.41 -9.36
CA ARG A 111 -3.86 2.13 -8.11
C ARG A 111 -5.07 2.89 -7.58
N LEU A 112 -5.85 3.54 -8.47
CA LEU A 112 -7.10 4.20 -8.09
C LEU A 112 -8.15 3.20 -7.59
N PHE A 113 -8.26 2.02 -8.21
CA PHE A 113 -9.14 0.96 -7.72
C PHE A 113 -8.71 0.45 -6.35
N ALA A 114 -7.41 0.28 -6.11
CA ALA A 114 -6.91 -0.09 -4.78
C ALA A 114 -7.29 0.93 -3.69
N PHE A 115 -7.24 2.23 -4.02
CA PHE A 115 -7.66 3.30 -3.11
C PHE A 115 -9.17 3.28 -2.87
N ARG A 116 -9.98 3.13 -3.93
CA ARG A 116 -11.44 2.99 -3.84
C ARG A 116 -11.82 1.83 -2.93
N ASP A 117 -11.26 0.65 -3.16
CA ASP A 117 -11.67 -0.56 -2.45
C ASP A 117 -11.23 -0.50 -0.99
N THR A 118 -10.09 0.12 -0.71
CA THR A 118 -9.66 0.41 0.67
C THR A 118 -10.61 1.40 1.37
N LEU A 119 -11.05 2.48 0.69
CA LEU A 119 -12.03 3.42 1.25
C LEU A 119 -13.37 2.76 1.55
N GLN A 120 -13.86 1.92 0.63
CA GLN A 120 -15.09 1.17 0.84
C GLN A 120 -14.96 0.21 2.03
N GLY A 121 -13.77 -0.37 2.24
CA GLY A 121 -13.44 -1.14 3.44
C GLY A 121 -13.54 -0.31 4.74
N MET A 122 -13.23 0.98 4.67
CA MET A 122 -13.36 1.95 5.77
C MET A 122 -14.75 2.62 5.85
N LEU A 123 -15.73 2.14 5.08
CA LEU A 123 -17.11 2.65 5.02
C LEU A 123 -17.24 4.11 4.55
N CYS A 124 -16.25 4.62 3.83
CA CYS A 124 -16.33 5.95 3.24
C CYS A 124 -16.71 5.87 1.75
N PRO A 125 -17.73 6.62 1.31
CA PRO A 125 -18.09 6.67 -0.09
C PRO A 125 -17.00 7.40 -0.87
N ILE A 126 -16.84 7.01 -2.13
CA ILE A 126 -15.79 7.54 -3.01
C ILE A 126 -15.85 9.04 -3.21
N VAL A 127 -17.05 9.61 -3.20
CA VAL A 127 -17.29 11.06 -3.27
C VAL A 127 -16.76 11.81 -2.05
N SER A 128 -16.13 11.14 -1.07
CA SER A 128 -15.34 11.79 -0.02
C SER A 128 -13.91 12.11 -0.48
N THR A 129 -13.59 11.93 -1.77
CA THR A 129 -12.27 12.17 -2.34
C THR A 129 -12.28 13.00 -3.62
N ALA A 130 -11.21 13.74 -3.87
CA ALA A 130 -11.04 14.57 -5.06
C ALA A 130 -10.73 13.77 -6.33
N TRP A 131 -10.21 12.56 -6.17
CA TRP A 131 -9.92 11.65 -7.27
C TRP A 131 -11.11 10.77 -7.66
N ALA A 132 -12.31 11.02 -7.12
CA ALA A 132 -13.53 10.32 -7.52
C ALA A 132 -13.78 10.41 -9.04
N ASP A 133 -13.49 11.57 -9.64
CA ASP A 133 -13.66 11.82 -11.08
C ASP A 133 -12.54 11.22 -11.96
N LEU A 134 -11.46 10.72 -11.35
CA LEU A 134 -10.35 10.09 -12.08
C LEU A 134 -10.59 8.60 -12.34
N LEU A 135 -11.58 8.01 -11.69
CA LEU A 135 -11.91 6.60 -11.86
C LEU A 135 -12.68 6.39 -13.16
N PRO A 136 -12.26 5.42 -14.00
CA PRO A 136 -13.01 5.08 -15.19
C PRO A 136 -14.41 4.57 -14.81
N HIS A 137 -15.42 5.06 -15.54
CA HIS A 137 -16.83 4.69 -15.41
C HIS A 137 -17.17 3.40 -16.17
#